data_AF-A0A5S3SA54-F1
#
_entry.id   AF-A0A5S3SA54-F1
#
_cell.length_a   1.000
_cell.length_b   1.000
_cell.length_c   1.000
_cell.angle_alpha   90.00
_cell.angle_beta   90.00
_cell.angle_gamma   90.00
#
_symmetry.space_group_name_H-M   'P 1'
#
loop_
_entity.id
_entity.type
_entity.pdbx_description
1 polymer ?
#
loop_
_entity_poly.entity_id
_entity_poly.type
_entity_poly.pdbx_seq_one_letter_code
_entity_poly.pdbx_strand_id
1 'polypeptide(L)' 'MIEVYAPASIGNFTFGFDSLGAAFAPIDGSLLGDVVTICEAPRYEFICSGEYGL' A
#
# COMPACT_ATOMS: atom_id res chain seq x y z
N MET A 1 8.45 -1.49 -17.05
CA MET A 1 7.32 -1.54 -16.11
C MET A 1 7.90 -1.81 -14.73
N ILE A 2 7.50 -1.03 -13.75
CA ILE A 2 7.92 -1.15 -12.35
C ILE A 2 6.65 -1.33 -11.53
N GLU A 3 6.65 -2.28 -10.62
CA GLU A 3 5.55 -2.53 -9.70
C GLU A 3 6.07 -2.47 -8.27
N VAL A 4 5.37 -1.78 -7.39
CA VAL A 4 5.74 -1.59 -5.99
C VAL A 4 4.52 -1.85 -5.12
N TYR A 5 4.72 -2.64 -4.06
CA TYR A 5 3.69 -2.93 -3.06
C TYR A 5 3.97 -2.15 -1.77
N ALA A 6 2.96 -1.44 -1.29
CA ALA A 6 2.96 -0.75 -0.01
C ALA A 6 1.97 -1.46 0.94
N PRO A 7 2.44 -2.22 1.95
CA PRO A 7 1.56 -2.93 2.86
C PRO A 7 0.79 -1.98 3.78
N ALA A 8 -0.42 -2.40 4.15
CA ALA A 8 -1.15 -1.78 5.25
C ALA A 8 -0.30 -1.83 6.54
N SER A 9 -0.50 -0.85 7.40
CA SER A 9 0.27 -0.73 8.64
C SER A 9 -0.62 -0.31 9.80
N ILE A 10 -0.12 -0.55 11.01
CA ILE A 10 -0.70 -0.03 12.24
C ILE A 10 0.29 0.93 12.89
N GLY A 11 -0.22 2.10 13.29
CA GLY A 11 0.51 3.05 14.12
C GLY A 11 0.16 2.91 15.60
N ASN A 12 1.01 3.49 16.44
CA ASN A 12 0.82 3.77 17.86
C ASN A 12 0.72 2.56 18.80
N PHE A 13 0.29 1.37 18.36
CA PHE A 13 0.22 0.14 19.19
C PHE A 13 -0.32 0.40 20.60
N THR A 14 -1.32 1.27 20.73
CA THR A 14 -1.91 1.78 21.98
C THR A 14 -1.03 2.68 22.89
N PHE A 15 0.29 2.45 23.01
CA PHE A 15 1.16 3.20 23.94
C PHE A 15 2.35 3.94 23.28
N GLY A 16 2.65 3.66 22.02
CA GLY A 16 3.77 4.22 21.26
C GLY A 16 3.37 5.40 20.39
N PHE A 17 2.59 6.33 20.94
CA PHE A 17 2.08 7.51 20.22
C PHE A 17 3.16 8.17 19.38
N ASP A 18 2.90 8.30 18.08
CA ASP A 18 3.72 8.85 17.01
C ASP A 18 5.10 8.22 16.79
N SER A 19 5.49 7.24 17.60
CA SER A 19 6.86 6.70 17.63
C SER A 19 6.94 5.24 17.15
N LEU A 20 5.83 4.49 17.20
CA LEU A 20 5.81 3.07 16.87
C LEU A 20 4.81 2.76 15.75
N GLY A 21 5.19 1.84 14.89
CA GLY A 21 4.31 1.25 13.88
C GLY A 21 4.88 -0.03 13.30
N ALA A 22 4.05 -0.80 12.61
CA ALA A 22 4.45 -2.01 11.91
C ALA A 22 3.64 -2.21 10.64
N ALA A 23 4.30 -2.74 9.62
CA ALA A 23 3.67 -3.22 8.41
C ALA A 23 3.06 -4.62 8.64
N PHE A 24 1.93 -4.90 7.99
CA PHE A 24 1.29 -6.20 8.02
C PHE A 24 1.77 -7.11 6.88
N ALA A 25 1.85 -8.41 7.19
CA ALA A 25 2.02 -9.48 6.22
C ALA A 25 0.97 -10.57 6.53
N PRO A 26 -0.11 -10.68 5.74
CA PRO A 26 -1.15 -11.68 5.97
C PRO A 26 -0.60 -13.12 5.97
N ILE A 27 -1.07 -13.93 6.91
CA ILE A 27 -0.59 -15.32 7.11
C ILE A 27 -0.99 -16.22 5.95
N ASP A 28 -2.11 -15.91 5.28
CA ASP A 28 -2.60 -16.62 4.10
C ASP A 28 -1.89 -16.21 2.79
N GLY A 29 -0.95 -15.26 2.86
CA GLY A 29 -0.22 -14.74 1.70
C GLY A 29 -1.03 -13.79 0.82
N SER A 30 -2.24 -13.40 1.23
CA SER A 30 -3.00 -12.35 0.55
C SER A 30 -2.28 -11.00 0.64
N LEU A 31 -2.57 -10.11 -0.30
CA LEU A 31 -2.09 -8.72 -0.23
C LEU A 31 -3.09 -7.88 0.57
N LEU A 32 -2.56 -7.16 1.56
CA LEU A 32 -3.30 -6.14 2.31
C LEU A 32 -2.53 -4.82 2.20
N GLY A 33 -2.94 -3.94 1.29
CA GLY A 33 -2.24 -2.70 0.98
C GLY A 33 -2.40 -2.30 -0.50
N ASP A 34 -1.61 -1.33 -0.93
CA ASP A 34 -1.71 -0.75 -2.26
C ASP A 34 -0.61 -1.30 -3.19
N VAL A 35 -0.95 -1.46 -4.47
CA VAL A 35 0.00 -1.79 -5.54
C VAL A 35 0.06 -0.61 -6.51
N VAL A 36 1.26 -0.09 -6.74
CA VAL A 36 1.51 0.99 -7.70
C VAL A 36 2.31 0.45 -8.86
N THR A 37 1.76 0.61 -10.06
CA THR A 37 2.39 0.19 -11.31
C THR A 37 2.76 1.41 -12.15
N ILE A 38 4.01 1.45 -12.61
CA ILE A 38 4.55 2.52 -13.46
C ILE A 38 5.02 1.89 -14.77
N CYS A 39 4.55 2.40 -15.89
CA CYS A 39 4.95 1.98 -17.24
C CYS A 39 5.18 3.18 -18.14
N GLU A 40 5.84 2.92 -19.28
CA GLU A 40 5.97 3.92 -20.34
C GLU A 40 4.60 4.18 -20.95
N ALA A 41 4.24 5.45 -21.11
CA ALA A 41 2.97 5.88 -21.65
C ALA A 41 3.13 7.13 -22.52
N PRO A 42 2.28 7.32 -23.54
CA PRO A 42 2.35 8.50 -24.43
C PRO A 42 1.96 9.81 -23.73
N ARG A 43 1.32 9.74 -22.56
CA ARG A 43 0.91 10.89 -21.75
C ARG A 43 0.91 10.53 -20.27
N TYR A 44 1.03 11.54 -19.42
CA TYR A 44 0.87 11.39 -17.98
C TYR A 44 -0.61 11.13 -17.64
N GLU A 45 -0.87 10.06 -16.89
CA GLU A 45 -2.19 9.67 -16.45
C GLU A 45 -2.06 8.98 -15.08
N PHE A 46 -3.03 9.19 -14.19
CA PHE A 46 -3.12 8.51 -12.91
C PHE A 46 -4.46 7.78 -12.85
N ILE A 47 -4.40 6.47 -12.65
CA ILE A 47 -5.58 5.61 -12.55
C ILE A 47 -5.58 5.02 -11.15
N CYS A 48 -6.60 5.37 -10.36
CA CYS A 48 -6.86 4.74 -9.07
C CYS A 48 -7.98 3.72 -9.26
N SER A 49 -7.78 2.49 -8.79
CA SER A 49 -8.78 1.43 -8.86
C SER A 49 -8.59 0.47 -7.69
N GLY A 50 -9.66 -0.20 -7.27
CA GLY A 50 -9.63 -1.15 -6.16
C GLY A 50 -10.84 -1.00 -5.26
N GLU A 51 -11.01 -1.95 -4.34
CA GLU A 51 -12.15 -1.97 -3.41
C GLU A 51 -12.20 -0.74 -2.50
N TYR A 52 -11.02 -0.18 -2.17
CA TYR A 52 -10.87 0.96 -1.27
C TYR A 52 -10.46 2.26 -1.99
N GLY A 53 -10.41 2.25 -3.33
CA GLY A 53 -10.12 3.45 -4.12
C GLY A 53 -11.38 4.33 -4.25
N LEU A 54 -11.22 5.63 -4.00
CA LEU A 54 -12.23 6.66 -4.33
C LEU A 54 -12.22 6.99 -5.82
#